data_AF-A0A3R7FMN5-F1
#
_entry.id   AF-A0A3R7FMN5-F1
#
_cell.length_a   1.000
_cell.length_b   1.000
_cell.length_c   1.000
_cell.angle_alpha   90.00
_cell.angle_beta   90.00
_cell.angle_gamma   90.00
#
_symmetry.space_group_name_H-M   'P 1'
#
loop_
_entity.id
_entity.type
_entity.pdbx_description
1 polymer ?
#
loop_
_entity_poly.entity_id
_entity_poly.type
_entity_poly.pdbx_seq_one_letter_code
_entity_poly.pdbx_strand_id
1 'polypeptide(L)'
;MSSTPPTPGPKLLDDRSLSGILIHFFAIPTGVVGAGLLYLLATDEFTKRNARNALDWHLTVLLITAITLGSFLTYAELTGQGITDVSVLPSSVSTIAGIAISGLFALWFGVTVWTFAVGLIAMVKAIFGTAWRYPFSLALVEQLESRIDLPGGWPLVIFGYVVLSPLVIWAVFFASTTDLVSILSAFGLVGLILVLTPLTGVAMYLHSRGDWLRETTQQPYLLAHVGIPILVAAIGYAVSLEFTQSIYPQGDAMYVFLAAFWMSAIVYLLRWWTRPSK
;
A
#
# COMPACT_ATOMS: atom_id res chain seq x y z
N MET A 1 44.79 -19.39 -36.95
CA MET A 1 43.47 -19.84 -36.45
C MET A 1 42.81 -18.66 -35.78
N SER A 2 41.75 -18.11 -36.38
CA SER A 2 41.02 -16.97 -35.81
C SER A 2 39.92 -17.53 -34.92
N SER A 3 40.02 -17.33 -33.61
CA SER A 3 38.99 -17.72 -32.65
C SER A 3 37.82 -16.74 -32.76
N THR A 4 36.67 -17.20 -33.23
CA THR A 4 35.41 -16.45 -33.15
C THR A 4 35.08 -16.23 -31.66
N PRO A 5 34.80 -15.00 -31.22
CA PRO A 5 34.34 -14.78 -29.85
C PRO A 5 33.03 -15.53 -29.61
N PRO A 6 32.79 -16.06 -28.39
CA PRO A 6 31.57 -16.77 -28.08
C PRO A 6 30.37 -15.84 -28.30
N THR A 7 29.38 -16.31 -29.05
CA THR A 7 28.10 -15.62 -29.22
C THR A 7 27.52 -15.35 -27.83
N PRO A 8 27.21 -14.09 -27.47
CA PRO A 8 26.59 -13.79 -26.19
C PRO A 8 25.31 -14.62 -26.06
N GLY A 9 25.14 -15.29 -24.92
CA GLY A 9 23.89 -16.00 -24.61
C GLY A 9 22.67 -15.08 -24.76
N PRO A 10 21.45 -15.63 -24.91
CA PRO A 10 20.26 -14.82 -25.12
C PRO A 10 20.09 -13.80 -23.99
N LYS A 11 20.27 -12.51 -24.30
CA LYS A 11 20.13 -11.34 -23.39
C LYS A 11 18.84 -11.34 -22.56
N LEU A 12 17.84 -12.10 -22.99
CA LEU A 12 16.57 -12.28 -22.30
C LEU A 12 16.71 -12.82 -20.88
N LEU A 13 17.76 -13.54 -20.51
CA LEU A 13 17.96 -14.02 -19.13
C LEU A 13 18.66 -12.99 -18.24
N ASP A 14 19.55 -12.16 -18.80
CA ASP A 14 20.32 -11.17 -18.04
C ASP A 14 19.48 -9.93 -17.67
N ASP A 15 18.43 -9.62 -18.44
CA ASP A 15 17.53 -8.49 -18.19
C ASP A 15 16.36 -8.82 -17.25
N ARG A 16 16.26 -10.06 -16.75
CA ARG A 16 15.18 -10.50 -15.84
C ARG A 16 15.60 -10.34 -14.39
N SER A 17 14.77 -9.64 -13.61
CA SER A 17 14.93 -9.56 -12.16
C SER A 17 13.91 -10.47 -11.46
N LEU A 18 14.33 -11.11 -10.37
CA LEU A 18 13.42 -11.86 -9.48
C LEU A 18 12.32 -10.94 -8.94
N SER A 19 12.67 -9.69 -8.60
CA SER A 19 11.72 -8.67 -8.15
C SER A 19 10.65 -8.34 -9.19
N GLY A 20 11.02 -8.27 -10.48
CA GLY A 20 10.09 -8.05 -11.59
C GLY A 20 9.05 -9.16 -11.73
N ILE A 21 9.41 -10.39 -11.37
CA ILE A 21 8.50 -11.55 -11.36
C ILE A 21 7.61 -11.51 -10.11
N LEU A 22 8.22 -11.34 -8.92
CA LEU A 22 7.53 -11.41 -7.64
C LEU A 22 6.57 -10.24 -7.39
N ILE A 23 6.71 -9.13 -8.12
CA ILE A 23 5.78 -7.99 -8.05
C ILE A 23 4.32 -8.43 -8.15
N HIS A 24 4.01 -9.31 -9.10
CA HIS A 24 2.63 -9.72 -9.34
C HIS A 24 2.09 -10.56 -8.18
N PHE A 25 2.93 -11.43 -7.62
CA PHE A 25 2.58 -12.23 -6.46
C PHE A 25 2.29 -11.37 -5.22
N PHE A 26 3.10 -10.32 -5.00
CA PHE A 26 2.89 -9.40 -3.88
C PHE A 26 1.73 -8.43 -4.12
N ALA A 27 1.56 -7.94 -5.34
CA ALA A 27 0.54 -6.94 -5.69
C ALA A 27 -0.88 -7.52 -5.60
N ILE A 28 -1.11 -8.78 -5.96
CA ILE A 28 -2.45 -9.42 -5.89
C ILE A 28 -3.10 -9.26 -4.50
N PRO A 29 -2.47 -9.70 -3.38
CA PRO A 29 -3.09 -9.58 -2.06
C PRO A 29 -3.00 -8.19 -1.44
N THR A 30 -2.08 -7.33 -1.89
CA THR A 30 -1.82 -6.01 -1.26
C THR A 30 -2.36 -4.82 -2.06
N GLY A 31 -2.84 -5.07 -3.27
CA GLY A 31 -3.44 -4.08 -4.15
C GLY A 31 -2.49 -2.95 -4.54
N VAL A 32 -3.06 -1.73 -4.53
CA VAL A 32 -2.34 -0.49 -4.89
C VAL A 32 -1.11 -0.27 -4.02
N VAL A 33 -1.19 -0.64 -2.74
CA VAL A 33 -0.08 -0.42 -1.80
C VAL A 33 1.14 -1.22 -2.24
N GLY A 34 1.06 -2.54 -2.34
CA GLY A 34 2.25 -3.34 -2.65
C GLY A 34 2.77 -3.07 -4.06
N ALA A 35 1.90 -2.89 -5.04
CA ALA A 35 2.31 -2.47 -6.38
C ALA A 35 3.03 -1.11 -6.36
N GLY A 36 2.52 -0.15 -5.58
CA GLY A 36 3.10 1.17 -5.38
C GLY A 36 4.45 1.15 -4.69
N LEU A 37 4.57 0.43 -3.57
CA LEU A 37 5.84 0.31 -2.85
C LEU A 37 6.92 -0.35 -3.71
N LEU A 38 6.58 -1.41 -4.44
CA LEU A 38 7.52 -2.07 -5.34
C LEU A 38 7.91 -1.17 -6.52
N TYR A 39 6.97 -0.38 -7.04
CA TYR A 39 7.28 0.62 -8.06
C TYR A 39 8.24 1.69 -7.53
N LEU A 40 8.07 2.16 -6.29
CA LEU A 40 8.98 3.12 -5.65
C LEU A 40 10.37 2.54 -5.38
N LEU A 41 10.46 1.27 -5.01
CA LEU A 41 11.72 0.59 -4.67
C LEU A 41 12.48 0.04 -5.89
N ALA A 42 11.82 -0.13 -7.04
CA ALA A 42 12.41 -0.67 -8.24
C ALA A 42 13.55 0.20 -8.78
N THR A 43 14.72 -0.40 -9.00
CA THR A 43 15.92 0.28 -9.53
C THR A 43 16.23 -0.06 -10.97
N ASP A 44 15.83 -1.25 -11.43
CA ASP A 44 16.01 -1.68 -12.82
C ASP A 44 14.73 -1.46 -13.64
N GLU A 45 14.92 -1.21 -14.93
CA GLU A 45 13.84 -0.91 -15.88
C GLU A 45 12.80 -2.03 -15.97
N PHE A 46 13.21 -3.29 -15.89
CA PHE A 46 12.30 -4.43 -16.01
C PHE A 46 11.36 -4.50 -14.79
N THR A 47 11.90 -4.42 -13.58
CA THR A 47 11.11 -4.34 -12.34
C THR A 47 10.20 -3.12 -12.35
N LYS A 48 10.72 -1.94 -12.71
CA LYS A 48 9.97 -0.68 -12.72
C LYS A 48 8.76 -0.75 -13.66
N ARG A 49 8.94 -1.31 -14.86
CA ARG A 49 7.85 -1.49 -15.84
C ARG A 49 6.80 -2.49 -15.36
N ASN A 50 7.20 -3.62 -14.78
CA ASN A 50 6.25 -4.59 -14.22
C ASN A 50 5.47 -3.99 -13.05
N ALA A 51 6.16 -3.27 -12.15
CA ALA A 51 5.53 -2.61 -11.02
C ALA A 51 4.52 -1.55 -11.48
N ARG A 52 4.88 -0.75 -12.49
CA ARG A 52 3.98 0.24 -13.09
C ARG A 52 2.73 -0.40 -13.68
N ASN A 53 2.89 -1.48 -14.45
CA ASN A 53 1.75 -2.17 -15.05
C ASN A 53 0.81 -2.78 -13.99
N ALA A 54 1.37 -3.35 -12.92
CA ALA A 54 0.59 -3.85 -11.79
C ALA A 54 -0.11 -2.69 -11.04
N LEU A 55 0.58 -1.57 -10.86
CA LEU A 55 0.03 -0.38 -10.19
C LEU A 55 -1.12 0.24 -11.00
N ASP A 56 -0.96 0.40 -12.32
CA ASP A 56 -2.02 0.85 -13.23
C ASP A 56 -3.28 -0.05 -13.13
N TRP A 57 -3.08 -1.37 -13.07
CA TRP A 57 -4.16 -2.33 -12.86
C TRP A 57 -4.86 -2.09 -11.51
N HIS A 58 -4.11 -2.09 -10.42
CA HIS A 58 -4.71 -1.95 -9.09
C HIS A 58 -5.34 -0.57 -8.86
N LEU A 59 -4.83 0.50 -9.47
CA LEU A 59 -5.49 1.81 -9.47
C LEU A 59 -6.83 1.77 -10.24
N THR A 60 -6.88 1.03 -11.34
CA THR A 60 -8.14 0.79 -12.07
C THR A 60 -9.14 0.02 -11.20
N VAL A 61 -8.70 -1.05 -10.51
CA VAL A 61 -9.53 -1.81 -9.56
C VAL A 61 -9.99 -0.94 -8.39
N LEU A 62 -9.12 -0.09 -7.85
CA LEU A 62 -9.45 0.84 -6.78
C LEU A 62 -10.50 1.85 -7.22
N LEU A 63 -10.40 2.40 -8.44
CA LEU A 63 -11.40 3.30 -8.99
C LEU A 63 -12.78 2.63 -9.09
N ILE A 64 -12.83 1.41 -9.62
CA ILE A 64 -14.09 0.64 -9.70
C ILE A 64 -14.64 0.37 -8.30
N THR A 65 -13.78 0.01 -7.35
CA THR A 65 -14.16 -0.20 -5.95
C THR A 65 -14.76 1.05 -5.33
N ALA A 66 -14.12 2.21 -5.53
CA ALA A 66 -14.59 3.49 -5.01
C ALA A 66 -15.95 3.88 -5.61
N ILE A 67 -16.13 3.69 -6.93
CA ILE A 67 -17.41 3.95 -7.61
C ILE A 67 -18.49 3.01 -7.06
N THR A 68 -18.23 1.71 -6.97
CA THR A 68 -19.21 0.72 -6.51
C THR A 68 -19.62 0.95 -5.05
N LEU A 69 -18.64 1.06 -4.14
CA LEU A 69 -18.93 1.26 -2.72
C LEU A 69 -19.51 2.65 -2.45
N GLY A 70 -18.97 3.70 -3.08
CA GLY A 70 -19.53 5.06 -2.96
C GLY A 70 -20.97 5.13 -3.44
N SER A 71 -21.30 4.47 -4.56
CA SER A 71 -22.68 4.38 -5.06
C SER A 71 -23.58 3.61 -4.11
N PHE A 72 -23.09 2.50 -3.56
CA PHE A 72 -23.82 1.69 -2.59
C PHE A 72 -24.14 2.47 -1.31
N LEU A 73 -23.15 3.16 -0.74
CA LEU A 73 -23.34 4.01 0.44
C LEU A 73 -24.36 5.13 0.14
N THR A 74 -24.20 5.82 -0.98
CA THR A 74 -25.14 6.86 -1.41
C THR A 74 -26.57 6.31 -1.54
N TYR A 75 -26.73 5.10 -2.07
CA TYR A 75 -28.03 4.46 -2.19
C TYR A 75 -28.63 4.03 -0.85
N ALA A 76 -27.81 3.54 0.08
CA ALA A 76 -28.27 3.23 1.43
C ALA A 76 -28.84 4.49 2.11
N GLU A 77 -28.13 5.62 2.03
CA GLU A 77 -28.62 6.91 2.50
C GLU A 77 -29.97 7.27 1.85
N LEU A 78 -30.03 7.22 0.52
CA LEU A 78 -31.21 7.61 -0.24
C LEU A 78 -32.40 6.64 -0.14
N THR A 79 -32.25 5.49 0.52
CA THR A 79 -33.31 4.52 0.79
C THR A 79 -33.70 4.45 2.27
N GLY A 80 -33.15 5.33 3.11
CA GLY A 80 -33.41 5.36 4.54
C GLY A 80 -32.73 4.22 5.31
N GLN A 81 -31.75 3.55 4.70
CA GLN A 81 -30.92 2.51 5.33
C GLN A 81 -29.54 3.04 5.76
N GLY A 82 -29.25 4.29 5.45
CA GLY A 82 -28.00 4.96 5.80
C GLY A 82 -27.98 5.51 7.21
N ILE A 83 -26.95 6.29 7.51
CA ILE A 83 -26.67 6.84 8.84
C ILE A 83 -27.01 8.34 8.94
N THR A 84 -27.47 8.95 7.85
CA THR A 84 -27.84 10.37 7.81
C THR A 84 -29.34 10.56 7.54
N ASP A 85 -29.89 11.67 8.05
CA ASP A 85 -31.31 12.03 7.85
C ASP A 85 -31.55 12.72 6.50
N VAL A 86 -31.24 12.02 5.40
CA VAL A 86 -31.55 12.49 4.04
C VAL A 86 -32.92 12.04 3.56
N SER A 87 -33.51 12.80 2.64
CA SER A 87 -34.82 12.47 2.07
C SER A 87 -34.77 11.17 1.26
N VAL A 88 -35.69 10.27 1.55
CA VAL A 88 -35.82 8.98 0.85
C VAL A 88 -36.33 9.19 -0.57
N LEU A 89 -35.74 8.47 -1.52
CA LEU A 89 -36.16 8.49 -2.93
C LEU A 89 -37.55 7.85 -3.12
N PRO A 90 -38.29 8.26 -4.18
CA PRO A 90 -39.47 7.54 -4.61
C PRO A 90 -39.15 6.08 -4.98
N SER A 91 -40.10 5.17 -4.74
CA SER A 91 -39.91 3.72 -4.92
C SER A 91 -39.44 3.32 -6.33
N SER A 92 -39.94 4.00 -7.37
CA SER A 92 -39.52 3.75 -8.76
C SER A 92 -38.05 4.07 -9.00
N VAL A 93 -37.55 5.16 -8.41
CA VAL A 93 -36.14 5.56 -8.53
C VAL A 93 -35.25 4.61 -7.73
N SER A 94 -35.67 4.22 -6.52
CA SER A 94 -34.91 3.26 -5.71
C SER A 94 -34.80 1.89 -6.39
N THR A 95 -35.86 1.40 -7.05
CA THR A 95 -35.79 0.13 -7.79
C THR A 95 -34.77 0.18 -8.92
N ILE A 96 -34.77 1.25 -9.73
CA ILE A 96 -33.80 1.41 -10.83
C ILE A 96 -32.37 1.52 -10.28
N ALA A 97 -32.17 2.32 -9.23
CA ALA A 97 -30.86 2.47 -8.60
C ALA A 97 -30.35 1.14 -8.01
N GLY A 98 -31.24 0.35 -7.39
CA GLY A 98 -30.90 -0.97 -6.86
C GLY A 98 -30.42 -1.96 -7.95
N ILE A 99 -31.04 -1.94 -9.14
CA ILE A 99 -30.60 -2.74 -10.29
C ILE A 99 -29.20 -2.28 -10.75
N ALA A 100 -28.99 -0.97 -10.90
CA ALA A 100 -27.71 -0.42 -11.33
C ALA A 100 -26.59 -0.79 -10.34
N ILE A 101 -26.84 -0.70 -9.04
CA ILE A 101 -25.87 -1.03 -7.99
C ILE A 101 -25.57 -2.52 -7.95
N SER A 102 -26.59 -3.37 -8.12
CA SER A 102 -26.38 -4.81 -8.27
C SER A 102 -25.47 -5.13 -9.45
N GLY A 103 -25.65 -4.43 -10.58
CA GLY A 103 -24.77 -4.52 -11.74
C GLY A 103 -23.34 -4.07 -11.44
N LEU A 104 -23.16 -2.96 -10.70
CA LEU A 104 -21.85 -2.49 -10.26
C LEU A 104 -21.14 -3.48 -9.33
N PHE A 105 -21.87 -4.14 -8.43
CA PHE A 105 -21.31 -5.20 -7.58
C PHE A 105 -20.91 -6.43 -8.39
N ALA A 106 -21.73 -6.86 -9.35
CA ALA A 106 -21.39 -7.97 -10.23
C ALA A 106 -20.12 -7.67 -11.04
N LEU A 107 -20.01 -6.44 -11.59
CA LEU A 107 -18.81 -5.98 -12.28
C LEU A 107 -17.59 -5.95 -11.35
N TRP A 108 -17.72 -5.33 -10.18
CA TRP A 108 -16.64 -5.23 -9.19
C TRP A 108 -16.14 -6.61 -8.75
N PHE A 109 -17.06 -7.54 -8.47
CA PHE A 109 -16.71 -8.91 -8.13
C PHE A 109 -16.00 -9.62 -9.29
N GLY A 110 -16.51 -9.47 -10.52
CA GLY A 110 -15.88 -10.00 -11.72
C GLY A 110 -14.45 -9.48 -11.92
N VAL A 111 -14.23 -8.17 -11.73
CA VAL A 111 -12.90 -7.54 -11.81
C VAL A 111 -11.97 -8.02 -10.70
N THR A 112 -12.51 -8.25 -9.50
CA THR A 112 -11.75 -8.79 -8.36
C THR A 112 -11.26 -10.21 -8.66
N VAL A 113 -12.14 -11.09 -9.14
CA VAL A 113 -11.75 -12.45 -9.57
C VAL A 113 -10.76 -12.38 -10.74
N TRP A 114 -11.03 -11.51 -11.72
CA TRP A 114 -10.18 -11.33 -12.88
C TRP A 114 -8.76 -10.89 -12.49
N THR A 115 -8.61 -10.05 -11.47
CA THR A 115 -7.30 -9.60 -10.94
C THR A 115 -6.36 -10.76 -10.65
N PHE A 116 -6.86 -11.87 -10.08
CA PHE A 116 -6.05 -13.06 -9.85
C PHE A 116 -5.59 -13.68 -11.17
N ALA A 117 -6.49 -13.83 -12.14
CA ALA A 117 -6.17 -14.41 -13.44
C ALA A 117 -5.13 -13.57 -14.20
N VAL A 118 -5.35 -12.26 -14.34
CA VAL A 118 -4.40 -11.38 -15.05
C VAL A 118 -3.10 -11.18 -14.30
N GLY A 119 -3.11 -11.19 -12.96
CA GLY A 119 -1.90 -11.15 -12.15
C GLY A 119 -1.03 -12.39 -12.35
N LEU A 120 -1.62 -13.59 -12.38
CA LEU A 120 -0.88 -14.82 -12.67
C LEU A 120 -0.34 -14.85 -14.11
N ILE A 121 -1.14 -14.39 -15.09
CA ILE A 121 -0.68 -14.27 -16.49
C ILE A 121 0.49 -13.28 -16.59
N ALA A 122 0.41 -12.13 -15.92
CA ALA A 122 1.47 -11.14 -15.88
C ALA A 122 2.75 -11.72 -15.24
N MET A 123 2.61 -12.49 -14.17
CA MET A 123 3.72 -13.20 -13.52
C MET A 123 4.39 -14.20 -14.48
N VAL A 124 3.61 -15.04 -15.17
CA VAL A 124 4.13 -15.98 -16.16
C VAL A 124 4.84 -15.24 -17.29
N LYS A 125 4.27 -14.15 -17.81
CA LYS A 125 4.91 -13.33 -18.83
C LYS A 125 6.22 -12.69 -18.32
N ALA A 126 6.27 -12.27 -17.06
CA ALA A 126 7.48 -11.76 -16.43
C ALA A 126 8.56 -12.86 -16.31
N ILE A 127 8.20 -14.11 -16.00
CA ILE A 127 9.13 -15.25 -16.01
C ILE A 127 9.78 -15.40 -17.39
N PHE A 128 9.01 -15.19 -18.47
CA PHE A 128 9.51 -15.18 -19.86
C PHE A 128 10.16 -13.86 -20.29
N GLY A 129 10.35 -12.91 -19.38
CA GLY A 129 11.06 -11.64 -19.63
C GLY A 129 10.21 -10.56 -20.32
N THR A 130 8.89 -10.68 -20.27
CA THR A 130 7.97 -9.68 -20.84
C THR A 130 7.27 -8.90 -19.74
N ALA A 131 7.50 -7.58 -19.71
CA ALA A 131 6.70 -6.67 -18.89
C ALA A 131 5.34 -6.42 -19.57
N TRP A 132 4.32 -7.18 -19.16
CA TRP A 132 3.02 -7.17 -19.81
C TRP A 132 2.09 -6.12 -19.21
N ARG A 133 1.44 -5.34 -20.07
CA ARG A 133 0.41 -4.40 -19.66
C ARG A 133 -0.92 -5.14 -19.51
N TYR A 134 -1.59 -4.92 -18.39
CA TYR A 134 -2.86 -5.56 -18.08
C TYR A 134 -3.95 -5.06 -19.02
N PRO A 135 -4.82 -5.94 -19.53
CA PRO A 135 -5.93 -5.54 -20.40
C PRO A 135 -6.85 -4.60 -19.62
N PHE A 136 -7.30 -3.53 -20.27
CA PHE A 136 -8.18 -2.50 -19.68
C PHE A 136 -7.58 -1.67 -18.54
N SER A 137 -6.29 -1.82 -18.23
CA SER A 137 -5.61 -0.95 -17.27
C SER A 137 -5.49 0.48 -17.80
N LEU A 138 -5.92 1.44 -16.98
CA LEU A 138 -5.74 2.86 -17.26
C LEU A 138 -4.26 3.25 -17.07
N ALA A 139 -3.69 4.06 -17.96
CA ALA A 139 -2.29 4.54 -17.89
C ALA A 139 -2.12 5.66 -16.86
N LEU A 140 -2.53 5.43 -15.61
CA LEU A 140 -2.62 6.47 -14.59
C LEU A 140 -1.24 6.87 -14.08
N VAL A 141 -0.35 5.91 -13.86
CA VAL A 141 0.98 6.20 -13.31
C VAL A 141 1.77 7.11 -14.24
N GLU A 142 1.80 6.79 -15.54
CA GLU A 142 2.51 7.61 -16.53
C GLU A 142 1.94 9.03 -16.65
N GLN A 143 0.61 9.15 -16.58
CA GLN A 143 -0.05 10.46 -16.60
C GLN A 143 0.24 11.28 -15.34
N LEU A 144 0.30 10.62 -14.17
CA LEU A 144 0.44 11.28 -12.88
C LEU A 144 1.91 11.57 -12.51
N GLU A 145 2.83 10.68 -12.89
CA GLU A 145 4.28 10.84 -12.71
C GLU A 145 4.78 12.14 -13.37
N SER A 146 4.29 12.45 -14.58
CA SER A 146 4.63 13.71 -15.27
C SER A 146 4.13 14.98 -14.55
N ARG A 147 3.19 14.85 -13.60
CA ARG A 147 2.55 15.96 -12.87
C ARG A 147 3.00 16.07 -11.42
N ILE A 148 3.62 15.01 -10.89
CA ILE A 148 4.03 14.92 -9.50
C ILE A 148 5.56 14.91 -9.47
N ASP A 149 6.14 16.11 -9.39
CA ASP A 149 7.53 16.26 -8.99
C ASP A 149 7.55 16.28 -7.46
N LEU A 150 8.05 15.22 -6.82
CA LEU A 150 8.21 15.14 -5.35
C LEU A 150 9.68 15.22 -4.93
N PRO A 151 10.46 16.25 -5.32
CA PRO A 151 11.78 16.44 -4.76
C PRO A 151 11.62 16.83 -3.27
N GLY A 152 12.00 15.91 -2.37
CA GLY A 152 12.03 16.17 -0.93
C GLY A 152 10.72 15.95 -0.16
N GLY A 153 9.70 15.30 -0.74
CA GLY A 153 8.39 15.07 -0.09
C GLY A 153 8.33 13.92 0.93
N TRP A 154 9.33 13.03 0.98
CA TRP A 154 9.35 11.88 1.90
C TRP A 154 9.18 12.23 3.39
N PRO A 155 9.75 13.33 3.89
CA PRO A 155 9.55 13.73 5.29
C PRO A 155 8.12 14.18 5.60
N LEU A 156 7.36 14.69 4.62
CA LEU A 156 5.93 14.99 4.80
C LEU A 156 5.12 13.71 5.04
N VAL A 157 5.49 12.59 4.39
CA VAL A 157 4.88 11.28 4.63
C VAL A 157 5.12 10.85 6.08
N ILE A 158 6.37 10.93 6.55
CA ILE A 158 6.75 10.55 7.91
C ILE A 158 6.05 11.45 8.93
N PHE A 159 6.01 12.77 8.69
CA PHE A 159 5.28 13.72 9.53
C PHE A 159 3.78 13.40 9.58
N GLY A 160 3.17 13.13 8.42
CA GLY A 160 1.77 12.70 8.32
C GLY A 160 1.50 11.45 9.16
N TYR A 161 2.39 10.45 9.11
CA TYR A 161 2.30 9.27 9.97
C TYR A 161 2.38 9.62 11.46
N VAL A 162 3.38 10.42 11.87
CA VAL A 162 3.56 10.82 13.28
C VAL A 162 2.34 11.53 13.84
N VAL A 163 1.68 12.38 13.04
CA VAL A 163 0.49 13.14 13.46
C VAL A 163 -0.77 12.27 13.44
N LEU A 164 -1.01 11.52 12.37
CA LEU A 164 -2.26 10.78 12.18
C LEU A 164 -2.35 9.51 13.03
N SER A 165 -1.22 8.84 13.29
CA SER A 165 -1.21 7.58 14.06
C SER A 165 -1.88 7.71 15.43
N PRO A 166 -1.48 8.65 16.32
CA PRO A 166 -2.10 8.77 17.64
C PRO A 166 -3.57 9.18 17.56
N LEU A 167 -3.98 9.97 16.56
CA LEU A 167 -5.38 10.37 16.36
C LEU A 167 -6.25 9.16 16.01
N VAL A 168 -5.80 8.32 15.08
CA VAL A 168 -6.51 7.10 14.69
C VAL A 168 -6.57 6.11 15.85
N ILE A 169 -5.45 5.86 16.53
CA ILE A 169 -5.41 4.97 17.69
C ILE A 169 -6.32 5.49 18.80
N TRP A 170 -6.29 6.80 19.08
CA TRP A 170 -7.19 7.39 20.06
C TRP A 170 -8.65 7.19 19.68
N ALA A 171 -8.99 7.38 18.41
CA ALA A 171 -10.35 7.21 17.92
C ALA A 171 -10.83 5.75 17.97
N VAL A 172 -9.94 4.78 17.82
CA VAL A 172 -10.26 3.35 17.94
C VAL A 172 -10.56 2.96 19.40
N PHE A 173 -9.78 3.48 20.37
CA PHE A 173 -9.88 3.02 21.76
C PHE A 173 -10.76 3.90 22.65
N PHE A 174 -10.93 5.19 22.32
CA PHE A 174 -11.50 6.17 23.24
C PHE A 174 -12.61 7.05 22.65
N ALA A 175 -12.79 7.10 21.32
CA ALA A 175 -13.88 7.90 20.76
C ALA A 175 -15.25 7.25 20.99
N SER A 176 -16.29 8.08 20.98
CA SER A 176 -17.68 7.65 21.21
C SER A 176 -18.10 6.52 20.26
N THR A 177 -18.90 5.58 20.75
CA THR A 177 -19.42 4.42 20.00
C THR A 177 -20.56 4.76 19.05
N THR A 178 -20.59 5.96 18.45
CA THR A 178 -21.54 6.20 17.35
C THR A 178 -21.12 5.36 16.16
N ASP A 179 -22.10 4.90 15.36
CA ASP A 179 -21.84 4.02 14.23
C ASP A 179 -20.85 4.66 13.24
N LEU A 180 -21.00 5.95 12.97
CA LEU A 180 -20.10 6.71 12.09
C LEU A 180 -18.66 6.74 12.61
N VAL A 181 -18.45 7.08 13.89
CA VAL A 181 -17.10 7.15 14.47
C VAL A 181 -16.44 5.78 14.48
N SER A 182 -17.20 4.73 14.79
CA SER A 182 -16.70 3.35 14.78
C SER A 182 -16.25 2.91 13.38
N ILE A 183 -17.05 3.21 12.35
CA ILE A 183 -16.72 2.93 10.95
C ILE A 183 -15.48 3.71 10.52
N LEU A 184 -15.44 5.03 10.78
CA LEU A 184 -14.31 5.88 10.41
C LEU A 184 -13.02 5.45 11.12
N SER A 185 -13.08 5.11 12.41
CA SER A 185 -11.95 4.60 13.17
C SER A 185 -11.45 3.27 12.62
N ALA A 186 -12.34 2.35 12.22
CA ALA A 186 -11.97 1.08 11.62
C ALA A 186 -11.25 1.27 10.27
N PHE A 187 -11.82 2.08 9.37
CA PHE A 187 -11.15 2.41 8.09
C PHE A 187 -9.85 3.18 8.30
N GLY A 188 -9.82 4.09 9.28
CA GLY A 188 -8.62 4.82 9.68
C GLY A 188 -7.51 3.88 10.14
N LEU A 189 -7.84 2.88 10.96
CA LEU A 189 -6.89 1.88 11.44
C LEU A 189 -6.36 1.00 10.31
N VAL A 190 -7.25 0.57 9.40
CA VAL A 190 -6.86 -0.19 8.21
C VAL A 190 -5.93 0.65 7.33
N GLY A 191 -6.26 1.91 7.07
CA GLY A 191 -5.42 2.83 6.31
C GLY A 191 -4.06 3.09 6.98
N LEU A 192 -4.06 3.23 8.31
CA LEU A 192 -2.84 3.38 9.10
C LEU A 192 -1.92 2.17 8.95
N ILE A 193 -2.44 0.96 9.14
CA ILE A 193 -1.67 -0.28 9.12
C ILE A 193 -1.23 -0.62 7.69
N LEU A 194 -2.16 -0.61 6.74
CA LEU A 194 -1.90 -1.12 5.39
C LEU A 194 -1.28 -0.10 4.46
N VAL A 195 -1.44 1.20 4.70
CA VAL A 195 -0.95 2.26 3.78
C VAL A 195 0.15 3.08 4.45
N LEU A 196 -0.20 3.77 5.54
CA LEU A 196 0.67 4.83 6.07
C LEU A 196 1.93 4.25 6.72
N THR A 197 1.80 3.14 7.43
CA THR A 197 2.92 2.45 8.08
C THR A 197 3.97 1.95 7.08
N PRO A 198 3.62 1.12 6.06
CA PRO A 198 4.62 0.64 5.11
C PRO A 198 5.16 1.76 4.21
N LEU A 199 4.34 2.75 3.85
CA LEU A 199 4.82 3.92 3.11
C LEU A 199 5.83 4.74 3.91
N THR A 200 5.63 4.87 5.23
CA THR A 200 6.60 5.52 6.13
C THR A 200 7.91 4.74 6.19
N GLY A 201 7.85 3.41 6.26
CA GLY A 201 9.04 2.56 6.19
C GLY A 201 9.82 2.76 4.88
N VAL A 202 9.12 2.81 3.75
CA VAL A 202 9.74 3.08 2.43
C VAL A 202 10.29 4.51 2.35
N ALA A 203 9.59 5.50 2.89
CA ALA A 203 10.05 6.89 2.94
C ALA A 203 11.37 7.00 3.73
N MET A 204 11.46 6.36 4.89
CA MET A 204 12.70 6.29 5.68
C MET A 204 13.82 5.56 4.92
N TYR A 205 13.50 4.47 4.23
CA TYR A 205 14.46 3.73 3.41
C TYR A 205 15.01 4.57 2.25
N LEU A 206 14.12 5.16 1.44
CA LEU A 206 14.51 5.95 0.27
C LEU A 206 15.29 7.21 0.67
N HIS A 207 14.82 7.93 1.71
CA HIS A 207 15.58 9.05 2.26
C HIS A 207 16.96 8.60 2.78
N SER A 208 17.02 7.43 3.43
CA SER A 208 18.29 6.85 3.88
C SER A 208 19.23 6.41 2.76
N ARG A 209 18.76 6.35 1.51
CA ARG A 209 19.59 5.95 0.37
C ARG A 209 20.12 7.16 -0.40
N GLY A 210 19.35 8.24 -0.47
CA GLY A 210 19.70 9.47 -1.18
C GLY A 210 20.81 10.30 -0.50
N ASP A 211 20.75 10.48 0.82
CA ASP A 211 21.70 11.34 1.55
C ASP A 211 23.03 10.64 1.92
N TRP A 212 23.16 9.32 1.70
CA TRP A 212 24.06 8.46 2.49
C TRP A 212 25.28 7.92 1.73
N LEU A 213 25.48 8.30 0.47
CA LEU A 213 26.68 7.95 -0.30
C LEU A 213 27.97 8.66 0.19
N ARG A 214 27.97 9.33 1.35
CA ARG A 214 29.14 10.07 1.87
C ARG A 214 29.73 9.59 3.20
N GLU A 215 29.04 8.77 4.01
CA GLU A 215 29.58 8.32 5.32
C GLU A 215 29.30 6.83 5.60
N THR A 216 30.35 6.01 5.66
CA THR A 216 30.32 4.55 5.76
C THR A 216 29.92 3.99 7.15
N THR A 217 29.82 4.82 8.19
CA THR A 217 29.54 4.39 9.57
C THR A 217 28.06 4.27 9.90
N GLN A 218 27.17 4.51 8.95
CA GLN A 218 25.83 5.01 9.24
C GLN A 218 24.69 4.04 8.80
N GLN A 219 24.98 2.98 8.02
CA GLN A 219 24.05 1.87 7.71
C GLN A 219 23.33 1.19 8.90
N PRO A 220 23.90 1.03 10.12
CA PRO A 220 23.16 0.43 11.25
C PRO A 220 21.90 1.23 11.66
N TYR A 221 21.77 2.48 11.20
CA TYR A 221 20.71 3.38 11.64
C TYR A 221 19.34 3.04 11.05
N LEU A 222 19.24 2.70 9.76
CA LEU A 222 17.96 2.27 9.18
C LEU A 222 17.50 0.95 9.81
N LEU A 223 18.42 0.00 9.99
CA LEU A 223 18.14 -1.27 10.64
C LEU A 223 17.59 -1.04 12.06
N ALA A 224 18.09 -0.04 12.77
CA ALA A 224 17.53 0.35 14.06
C ALA A 224 16.08 0.88 13.93
N HIS A 225 15.80 1.77 12.98
CA HIS A 225 14.50 2.46 12.92
C HIS A 225 13.35 1.56 12.43
N VAL A 226 13.64 0.59 11.58
CA VAL A 226 12.64 -0.38 11.09
C VAL A 226 12.72 -1.71 11.83
N GLY A 227 13.94 -2.18 12.10
CA GLY A 227 14.17 -3.49 12.73
C GLY A 227 13.84 -3.51 14.22
N ILE A 228 14.11 -2.44 14.99
CA ILE A 228 13.76 -2.41 16.42
C ILE A 228 12.25 -2.54 16.62
N PRO A 229 11.38 -1.77 15.91
CA PRO A 229 9.94 -1.96 16.02
C PRO A 229 9.47 -3.39 15.70
N ILE A 230 10.06 -4.05 14.69
CA ILE A 230 9.75 -5.45 14.36
C ILE A 230 10.16 -6.39 15.51
N LEU A 231 11.35 -6.20 16.08
CA LEU A 231 11.79 -6.97 17.24
C LEU A 231 10.88 -6.77 18.45
N VAL A 232 10.49 -5.52 18.72
CA VAL A 232 9.55 -5.16 19.79
C VAL A 232 8.19 -5.83 19.57
N ALA A 233 7.72 -5.91 18.32
CA ALA A 233 6.51 -6.64 17.97
C ALA A 233 6.63 -8.14 18.23
N ALA A 234 7.76 -8.76 17.85
CA ALA A 234 8.01 -10.19 18.07
C ALA A 234 8.07 -10.53 19.57
N ILE A 235 8.70 -9.68 20.37
CA ILE A 235 8.71 -9.79 21.83
C ILE A 235 7.29 -9.60 22.37
N GLY A 236 6.55 -8.59 21.90
CA GLY A 236 5.17 -8.34 22.28
C GLY A 236 4.26 -9.52 22.00
N TYR A 237 4.43 -10.19 20.86
CA TYR A 237 3.74 -11.43 20.51
C TYR A 237 4.04 -12.55 21.51
N ALA A 238 5.33 -12.81 21.78
CA ALA A 238 5.74 -13.86 22.71
C ALA A 238 5.25 -13.59 24.13
N VAL A 239 5.32 -12.33 24.58
CA VAL A 239 4.78 -11.91 25.89
C VAL A 239 3.27 -12.09 25.96
N SER A 240 2.56 -11.69 24.89
CA SER A 240 1.11 -11.81 24.82
C SER A 240 0.64 -13.27 24.84
N LEU A 241 1.37 -14.14 24.15
CA LEU A 241 1.09 -15.57 24.09
C LEU A 241 1.37 -16.27 25.42
N GLU A 242 2.55 -16.05 26.00
CA GLU A 242 3.05 -16.84 27.13
C GLU A 242 2.65 -16.28 28.51
N PHE A 243 2.48 -14.96 28.63
CA PHE A 243 2.27 -14.32 29.94
C PHE A 243 0.87 -13.76 30.12
N THR A 244 0.32 -13.07 29.10
CA THR A 244 -1.03 -12.48 29.22
C THR A 244 -2.13 -13.42 28.79
N GLN A 245 -1.78 -14.56 28.17
CA GLN A 245 -2.72 -15.53 27.59
C GLN A 245 -3.78 -14.85 26.72
N SER A 246 -3.34 -13.89 25.91
CA SER A 246 -4.25 -13.10 25.08
C SER A 246 -5.03 -13.99 24.12
N ILE A 247 -6.30 -13.64 23.91
CA ILE A 247 -7.15 -14.30 22.90
C ILE A 247 -6.64 -13.97 21.48
N TYR A 248 -5.95 -12.84 21.31
CA TYR A 248 -5.51 -12.36 20.00
C TYR A 248 -4.09 -11.79 20.02
N PRO A 249 -3.06 -12.63 20.25
CA PRO A 249 -1.68 -12.17 20.44
C PRO A 249 -1.10 -11.49 19.19
N GLN A 250 -1.62 -11.79 17.99
CA GLN A 250 -1.23 -11.08 16.77
C GLN A 250 -1.65 -9.61 16.79
N GLY A 251 -2.84 -9.30 17.33
CA GLY A 251 -3.33 -7.93 17.46
C GLY A 251 -2.51 -7.15 18.48
N ASP A 252 -2.21 -7.76 19.62
CA ASP A 252 -1.36 -7.14 20.65
C ASP A 252 0.02 -6.80 20.09
N ALA A 253 0.64 -7.75 19.37
CA ALA A 253 1.90 -7.54 18.70
C ALA A 253 1.83 -6.40 17.66
N MET A 254 0.72 -6.28 16.93
CA MET A 254 0.49 -5.18 15.98
C MET A 254 0.40 -3.82 16.68
N TYR A 255 -0.31 -3.69 17.80
CA TYR A 255 -0.37 -2.42 18.53
C TYR A 255 0.97 -2.05 19.15
N VAL A 256 1.70 -3.03 19.68
CA VAL A 256 3.06 -2.85 20.20
C VAL A 256 4.01 -2.43 19.07
N PHE A 257 3.91 -3.04 17.89
CA PHE A 257 4.64 -2.63 16.69
C PHE A 257 4.34 -1.18 16.33
N LEU A 258 3.07 -0.80 16.22
CA LEU A 258 2.66 0.55 15.84
C LEU A 258 3.18 1.59 16.84
N ALA A 259 3.12 1.30 18.15
CA ALA A 259 3.67 2.19 19.16
C ALA A 259 5.20 2.36 19.03
N ALA A 260 5.93 1.25 18.86
CA ALA A 260 7.38 1.29 18.69
C ALA A 260 7.79 1.97 17.38
N PHE A 261 7.06 1.71 16.29
CA PHE A 261 7.32 2.31 14.98
C PHE A 261 6.99 3.80 14.98
N TRP A 262 5.93 4.23 15.68
CA TRP A 262 5.62 5.64 15.91
C TRP A 262 6.74 6.38 16.65
N MET A 263 7.25 5.81 17.76
CA MET A 263 8.40 6.38 18.48
C MET A 263 9.64 6.46 17.59
N SER A 264 9.93 5.40 16.84
CA SER A 264 11.02 5.38 15.86
C SER A 264 10.86 6.47 14.80
N ALA A 265 9.64 6.66 14.28
CA ALA A 265 9.34 7.69 13.30
C ALA A 265 9.53 9.11 13.83
N ILE A 266 9.16 9.37 15.08
CA ILE A 266 9.43 10.64 15.75
C ILE A 266 10.93 10.90 15.82
N VAL A 267 11.71 9.93 16.32
CA VAL A 267 13.17 10.07 16.45
C VAL A 267 13.82 10.32 15.08
N TYR A 268 13.39 9.59 14.05
CA TYR A 268 13.87 9.77 12.69
C TYR A 268 13.57 11.20 12.19
N LEU A 269 12.34 11.66 12.36
CA LEU A 269 11.88 12.97 11.89
C LEU A 269 12.57 14.12 12.62
N LEU A 270 12.71 14.04 13.95
CA LEU A 270 13.44 15.03 14.75
C LEU A 270 14.91 15.12 14.32
N ARG A 271 15.54 13.97 14.07
CA ARG A 271 16.93 13.94 13.58
C ARG A 271 17.04 14.55 12.19
N TRP A 272 16.10 14.25 11.31
CA TRP A 272 16.05 14.86 9.99
C TRP A 272 15.95 16.38 10.07
N TRP A 273 15.04 16.92 10.91
CA TRP A 273 14.86 18.36 11.09
C TRP A 273 16.08 19.06 11.71
N THR A 274 16.84 18.37 12.56
CA THR A 274 18.00 18.93 13.26
C THR A 274 19.30 18.83 12.47
N ARG A 275 19.30 18.18 11.30
CA ARG A 275 20.46 18.17 10.41
C ARG A 275 20.61 19.56 9.75
N PRO A 276 21.80 20.17 9.78
CA PRO A 276 22.03 21.42 9.09
C PRO A 276 21.83 21.21 7.58
N SER A 277 20.97 22.03 6.96
CA SER A 277 20.86 22.13 5.52
C SER A 277 22.22 22.54 4.96
N LYS A 278 22.83 21.70 4.12
CA LYS A 278 23.99 22.09 3.32
C LYS A 278 23.54 22.89 2.11
#